data_AF-A0A952ZJ92-F1
#
_entry.id   AF-A0A952ZJ92-F1
#
_cell.length_a   1.000
_cell.length_b   1.000
_cell.length_c   1.000
_cell.angle_alpha   90.00
_cell.angle_beta   90.00
_cell.angle_gamma   90.00
#
_symmetry.space_group_name_H-M   'P 1'
#
loop_
_entity.id
_entity.type
_entity.pdbx_description
1 polymer ?
#
loop_
_entity_poly.entity_id
_entity_poly.type
_entity_poly.pdbx_seq_one_letter_code
_entity_poly.pdbx_strand_id
1 'polypeptide(L)'
;MKTGSPKRSYTVEFRQEAVRQVMEVKRGVREVARGLDVSEKTLENWLRAARRGLPLVKGEASQVENEHTELVRLRAENARLKMDVEILKKAAAYFARENR
;
A
#
# COMPACT_ATOMS: atom_id res chain seq x y z
N MET A 1 -27.24 -27.55 -10.90
CA MET A 1 -26.63 -26.53 -10.01
C MET A 1 -25.24 -26.23 -10.56
N LYS A 2 -24.91 -24.99 -10.95
CA LYS A 2 -23.57 -24.65 -11.45
C LYS A 2 -22.68 -24.30 -10.26
N THR A 3 -21.80 -25.22 -9.87
CA THR A 3 -20.74 -24.97 -8.89
C THR A 3 -19.74 -23.99 -9.50
N GLY A 4 -19.74 -22.73 -9.07
CA GLY A 4 -18.78 -21.75 -9.54
C GLY A 4 -17.37 -22.11 -9.09
N SER A 5 -16.45 -22.26 -10.04
CA SER A 5 -15.03 -22.52 -9.75
C SER A 5 -14.46 -21.45 -8.80
N PRO A 6 -13.54 -21.81 -7.89
CA PRO A 6 -12.96 -20.87 -6.95
C PRO A 6 -12.32 -19.69 -7.70
N LYS A 7 -12.70 -18.46 -7.32
CA LYS A 7 -12.13 -17.24 -7.90
C LYS A 7 -10.66 -17.14 -7.49
N ARG A 8 -9.74 -17.24 -8.45
CA ARG A 8 -8.33 -16.85 -8.27
C ARG A 8 -8.28 -15.40 -7.78
N SER A 9 -7.64 -15.15 -6.64
CA SER A 9 -7.33 -13.81 -6.15
C SER A 9 -5.90 -13.44 -6.55
N TYR A 10 -5.71 -12.19 -6.93
CA TYR A 10 -4.40 -11.61 -7.25
C TYR A 10 -4.17 -10.41 -6.35
N THR A 11 -2.94 -10.25 -5.87
CA THR A 11 -2.54 -9.10 -5.03
C THR A 11 -2.61 -7.79 -5.81
N VAL A 12 -2.57 -6.67 -5.10
CA VAL A 12 -2.58 -5.33 -5.72
C VAL A 12 -1.36 -5.16 -6.62
N GLU A 13 -0.19 -5.48 -6.09
CA GLU A 13 1.11 -5.31 -6.74
C GLU A 13 1.17 -6.12 -8.03
N PHE A 14 0.65 -7.35 -8.00
CA PHE A 14 0.58 -8.21 -9.19
C PHE A 14 -0.28 -7.60 -10.29
N ARG A 15 -1.44 -7.02 -9.94
CA ARG A 15 -2.32 -6.36 -10.92
C ARG A 15 -1.71 -5.08 -11.45
N GLN A 16 -1.06 -4.30 -10.59
CA GLN A 16 -0.37 -3.06 -10.97
C GLN A 16 0.76 -3.36 -11.95
N GLU A 17 1.58 -4.37 -11.68
CA GLU A 17 2.64 -4.84 -12.58
C GLU A 17 2.08 -5.25 -13.94
N ALA A 18 1.02 -6.05 -13.97
CA ALA A 18 0.38 -6.49 -15.20
C ALA A 18 -0.16 -5.31 -16.03
N VAL A 19 -0.77 -4.33 -15.37
CA VAL A 19 -1.25 -3.09 -16.01
C VAL A 19 -0.07 -2.26 -16.55
N ARG A 20 1.02 -2.14 -15.78
CA ARG A 20 2.23 -1.40 -16.16
C ARG A 20 2.85 -1.94 -17.45
N GLN A 21 2.96 -3.27 -17.57
CA GLN A 21 3.53 -3.89 -18.78
C GLN A 21 2.76 -3.54 -20.06
N VAL A 22 1.45 -3.35 -19.96
CA VAL A 22 0.62 -2.98 -21.12
C VAL A 22 0.59 -1.47 -21.33
N MET A 23 0.42 -0.67 -20.27
CA MET A 23 0.21 0.78 -20.39
C MET A 23 1.51 1.56 -20.60
N GLU A 24 2.59 1.17 -19.93
CA GLU A 24 3.87 1.87 -19.96
C GLU A 24 4.85 1.19 -20.91
N VAL A 25 5.05 -0.12 -20.75
CA VAL A 25 5.99 -0.92 -21.59
C VAL A 25 5.39 -1.27 -22.96
N LYS A 26 4.11 -0.94 -23.19
CA LYS A 26 3.38 -1.13 -24.47
C LYS A 26 3.36 -2.57 -24.99
N ARG A 27 3.49 -3.58 -24.12
CA ARG A 27 3.34 -4.99 -24.49
C ARG A 27 1.89 -5.32 -24.83
N GLY A 28 1.69 -6.31 -25.69
CA GLY A 28 0.35 -6.75 -26.10
C GLY A 28 -0.41 -7.40 -24.94
N VAL A 29 -1.72 -7.11 -24.82
CA VAL A 29 -2.58 -7.70 -23.77
C VAL A 29 -2.50 -9.22 -23.76
N ARG A 30 -2.59 -9.87 -24.94
CA ARG A 30 -2.48 -11.32 -25.09
C ARG A 30 -1.12 -11.89 -24.69
N GLU A 31 -0.05 -11.13 -24.93
CA GLU A 31 1.30 -11.55 -24.59
C GLU A 31 1.49 -11.53 -23.07
N VAL A 32 1.11 -10.42 -22.43
CA VAL A 32 1.20 -10.24 -20.97
C VAL A 32 0.27 -11.23 -20.24
N ALA A 33 -0.96 -11.41 -20.71
CA ALA A 33 -1.91 -12.35 -20.14
C ALA A 33 -1.36 -13.80 -20.12
N ARG A 34 -0.79 -14.25 -21.25
CA ARG A 34 -0.14 -15.57 -21.33
C ARG A 34 1.09 -15.68 -20.44
N GLY A 35 1.93 -14.65 -20.41
CA GLY A 35 3.14 -14.64 -19.59
C GLY A 35 2.86 -14.71 -18.08
N LEU A 36 1.67 -14.26 -17.65
CA LEU A 36 1.26 -14.21 -16.25
C LEU A 36 0.28 -15.33 -15.85
N ASP A 37 -0.07 -16.25 -16.76
CA ASP A 37 -1.15 -17.25 -16.59
C ASP A 37 -2.49 -16.63 -16.13
N VAL A 38 -2.86 -15.51 -16.75
CA VAL A 38 -4.11 -14.78 -16.49
C VAL A 38 -4.95 -14.75 -17.76
N SER A 39 -6.27 -14.82 -17.64
CA SER A 39 -7.14 -14.66 -18.82
C SER A 39 -7.04 -13.25 -19.40
N GLU A 40 -7.04 -13.13 -20.73
CA GLU A 40 -7.02 -11.82 -21.43
C GLU A 40 -8.12 -10.89 -20.89
N LYS A 41 -9.33 -11.43 -20.69
CA LYS A 41 -10.48 -10.71 -20.14
C LYS A 41 -10.23 -10.17 -18.73
N THR A 42 -9.52 -10.92 -17.88
CA THR A 42 -9.17 -10.46 -16.54
C THR A 42 -8.22 -9.28 -16.61
N LEU A 43 -7.18 -9.36 -17.46
CA LEU A 43 -6.23 -8.27 -17.66
C LEU A 43 -6.90 -7.03 -18.24
N GLU A 44 -7.81 -7.19 -19.22
CA GLU A 44 -8.61 -6.10 -19.76
C GLU A 44 -9.46 -5.39 -18.69
N ASN A 45 -10.04 -6.14 -17.75
CA ASN A 45 -10.81 -5.55 -16.66
C ASN A 45 -9.93 -4.69 -15.74
N TRP A 46 -8.71 -5.14 -15.44
CA TRP A 46 -7.74 -4.34 -14.67
C TRP A 46 -7.32 -3.08 -15.42
N LEU A 47 -7.07 -3.18 -16.73
CA LEU A 47 -6.74 -2.02 -17.57
C LEU A 47 -7.88 -1.00 -17.60
N ARG A 48 -9.14 -1.46 -17.67
CA ARG A 48 -10.31 -0.57 -17.60
C ARG A 48 -10.44 0.12 -16.25
N ALA A 49 -10.17 -0.59 -15.15
CA ALA A 49 -10.17 0.00 -13.82
C ALA A 49 -9.07 1.05 -13.69
N ALA A 50 -7.83 0.72 -14.09
CA ALA A 50 -6.70 1.65 -14.07
C ALA A 50 -6.95 2.92 -14.90
N ARG A 51 -7.48 2.79 -16.12
CA ARG A 51 -7.83 3.95 -16.98
C ARG A 51 -8.91 4.85 -16.39
N ARG A 52 -9.75 4.32 -15.50
CA ARG A 52 -10.80 5.06 -14.80
C ARG A 52 -10.35 5.59 -13.43
N GLY A 53 -9.09 5.36 -13.04
CA GLY A 53 -8.60 5.70 -11.70
C GLY A 53 -9.29 4.90 -10.58
N LEU A 54 -9.85 3.73 -10.90
CA LEU A 54 -10.50 2.87 -9.93
C LEU A 54 -9.50 1.89 -9.31
N PRO A 55 -9.66 1.53 -8.03
CA PRO A 55 -8.80 0.56 -7.36
C PRO A 55 -8.82 -0.80 -8.09
N LEU A 56 -7.66 -1.43 -8.19
CA LEU A 56 -7.49 -2.72 -8.86
C LEU A 56 -7.95 -3.86 -7.97
N VAL A 57 -7.95 -3.67 -6.64
CA VAL A 57 -8.49 -4.60 -5.65
C VAL A 57 -9.54 -3.91 -4.79
N LYS A 58 -10.61 -4.63 -4.47
CA LYS A 58 -11.65 -4.14 -3.55
C LYS A 58 -11.03 -3.95 -2.16
N GLY A 59 -11.05 -2.71 -1.64
CA GLY A 59 -10.47 -2.35 -0.34
C GLY A 59 -9.13 -1.62 -0.40
N GLU A 60 -8.50 -1.50 -1.57
CA GLU A 60 -7.21 -0.80 -1.76
C GLU A 60 -7.31 0.69 -1.38
N ALA A 61 -8.36 1.39 -1.81
CA ALA A 61 -8.56 2.80 -1.47
C ALA A 61 -8.66 3.04 0.04
N SER A 62 -9.35 2.17 0.77
CA SER A 62 -9.45 2.24 2.23
C SER A 62 -8.14 1.87 2.94
N GLN A 63 -7.30 0.99 2.35
CA GLN A 63 -6.00 0.67 2.94
C GLN A 63 -5.02 1.83 2.85
N VAL A 64 -4.95 2.50 1.70
CA VAL A 64 -4.07 3.68 1.51
C VAL A 64 -4.45 4.82 2.46
N GLU A 65 -5.74 5.07 2.65
CA GLU A 65 -6.24 6.09 3.58
C GLU A 65 -5.91 5.75 5.05
N ASN A 66 -6.04 4.48 5.44
CA ASN A 66 -5.67 3.99 6.77
C ASN A 66 -4.16 4.08 7.03
N GLU A 67 -3.32 3.78 6.04
CA GLU A 67 -1.86 3.89 6.19
C GLU A 67 -1.41 5.34 6.34
N HIS A 68 -2.01 6.28 5.60
CA HIS A 68 -1.67 7.70 5.71
C HIS A 68 -2.04 8.26 7.08
N THR A 69 -3.24 7.95 7.57
CA THR A 69 -3.71 8.39 8.89
C THR A 69 -2.85 7.82 10.02
N GLU A 70 -2.47 6.55 9.94
CA GLU A 70 -1.57 5.93 10.93
C GLU A 70 -0.17 6.54 10.89
N LEU A 71 0.37 6.87 9.70
CA LEU A 71 1.65 7.57 9.58
C LEU A 71 1.64 8.95 10.25
N VAL A 72 0.55 9.72 10.09
CA VAL A 72 0.41 11.03 10.73
C VAL A 72 0.38 10.86 12.26
N ARG A 73 -0.40 9.90 12.76
CA ARG A 73 -0.47 9.58 14.20
C ARG A 73 0.90 9.20 14.76
N LEU A 74 1.60 8.28 14.12
CA LEU A 74 2.91 7.80 14.57
C LEU A 74 3.95 8.92 14.58
N ARG A 75 3.91 9.84 13.61
CA ARG A 75 4.80 11.02 13.60
C ARG A 75 4.52 11.96 14.76
N ALA A 76 3.25 12.22 15.06
CA ALA A 76 2.85 13.06 16.19
C ALA A 76 3.29 12.42 17.53
N GLU A 77 3.08 11.12 17.69
CA GLU A 77 3.51 10.38 18.87
C GLU A 77 5.05 10.38 19.02
N ASN A 78 5.79 10.16 17.93
CA ASN A 78 7.25 10.21 17.96
C ASN A 78 7.78 11.59 18.38
N ALA A 79 7.15 12.66 17.89
CA ALA A 79 7.51 14.03 18.28
C ALA A 79 7.28 14.27 19.78
N ARG A 80 6.14 13.80 20.31
CA ARG A 80 5.83 13.88 21.75
C ARG A 80 6.84 13.10 22.59
N LEU A 81 7.11 11.84 22.24
CA LEU A 81 8.07 11.00 22.96
C LEU A 81 9.48 11.62 22.98
N LYS A 82 9.91 12.24 21.88
CA LYS A 82 11.19 12.97 21.84
C LYS A 82 11.21 14.16 22.80
N MET A 83 10.12 14.93 22.88
CA MET A 83 10.02 16.01 23.88
C MET A 83 10.10 15.47 25.31
N ASP A 84 9.36 14.41 25.62
CA ASP A 84 9.37 13.80 26.95
C ASP A 84 10.79 13.33 27.34
N VAL A 85 11.50 12.69 26.41
CA VAL A 85 12.90 12.29 26.60
C VAL A 85 13.80 13.50 26.88
N GLU A 86 13.65 14.59 26.15
CA GLU A 86 14.47 15.79 26.37
C GLU A 86 14.17 16.47 27.71
N ILE A 87 12.91 16.48 28.15
CA ILE A 87 12.53 16.97 29.48
C ILE A 87 13.17 16.10 30.57
N LEU A 88 13.08 14.78 30.44
CA LEU A 88 13.67 13.85 31.40
C LEU A 88 15.20 13.98 31.48
N LYS A 89 15.87 14.16 30.34
CA LYS A 89 17.32 14.42 30.30
C LYS A 89 17.68 15.72 31.02
N LYS A 90 16.93 16.79 30.78
CA LYS A 90 17.15 18.08 31.47
C LYS A 90 16.94 17.95 32.98
N ALA A 91 15.89 17.23 33.40
CA ALA A 91 15.65 16.95 34.81
C ALA A 91 16.79 16.14 35.43
N ALA A 92 17.22 15.05 34.79
CA ALA A 92 18.34 14.23 35.25
C ALA A 92 19.64 15.06 35.38
N ALA A 93 19.92 15.92 34.40
CA ALA A 93 21.09 16.81 34.44
C ALA A 93 21.00 17.85 35.57
N TYR A 94 19.80 18.36 35.86
CA TYR A 94 19.57 19.28 36.97
C TYR A 94 19.86 18.59 38.32
N PHE A 95 19.23 17.43 38.57
CA PHE A 95 19.43 16.68 39.82
C PHE A 95 20.89 16.21 40.02
N ALA A 96 21.58 15.83 38.95
CA ALA A 96 23.00 15.44 39.02
C ALA A 96 23.93 16.59 39.43
N ARG A 97 23.55 17.85 39.18
CA ARG A 97 24.32 19.04 39.58
C ARG A 97 24.09 19.43 41.04
N GLU A 98 22.90 19.19 41.56
CA GLU A 98 22.50 19.59 42.93
C GLU A 98 22.95 18.61 44.01
N ASN A 99 23.19 17.35 43.65
CA ASN A 99 23.72 16.32 44.56
C ASN A 99 25.27 16.31 44.65
N ARG A 100 25.95 17.41 44.30
CA ARG A 100 27.41 17.54 44.35
C ARG A 100 27.86 18.51 45.43
#